data_AF-A0A7C4CC47-F1
#
_entry.id   AF-A0A7C4CC47-F1
#
_cell.length_a   1.000
_cell.length_b   1.000
_cell.length_c   1.000
_cell.angle_alpha   90.00
_cell.angle_beta   90.00
_cell.angle_gamma   90.00
#
_symmetry.space_group_name_H-M   'P 1'
#
loop_
_entity.id
_entity.type
_entity.pdbx_description
1 polymer ?
#
loop_
_entity_poly.entity_id
_entity_poly.type
_entity_poly.pdbx_seq_one_letter_code
_entity_poly.pdbx_strand_id
1 'polypeptide(L)'
;MNADAREPPLPATPATLDALLARLRATTPRDPGGDAPAAAPGGPAEPAETRGAPLPADHLDLRAVPPNADRVAVFTAAATAAGVTVHRAARLAWVPVVLDVLEKLGARRILLEAAEHTAFGAAEAEAVAAALRAAGREPLVRPDDDTLFEHVDAAVAGVAAAIAETGTLVTATGPQTARGTSLVPPALVVLLDAAQIVGDLLDYFADPRLAATLPANVNLITGPSKTADIEGVLVTGVHGPGHVHCVLR
;
A
#
# COMPACT_ATOMS: atom_id res chain seq x y z
N MET A 1 45.41 -30.52 4.06
CA MET A 1 44.61 -29.70 3.12
C MET A 1 43.27 -29.49 3.82
N ASN A 2 43.18 -28.40 4.60
CA ASN A 2 42.09 -28.20 5.58
C ASN A 2 40.84 -27.64 4.91
N ALA A 3 39.71 -28.25 5.25
CA ALA A 3 38.37 -27.76 5.01
C ALA A 3 38.05 -26.65 6.03
N ASP A 4 37.59 -25.49 5.54
CA ASP A 4 37.05 -24.40 6.37
C ASP A 4 35.59 -24.18 5.91
N ALA A 5 34.68 -24.93 6.51
CA ALA A 5 33.24 -24.73 6.37
C ALA A 5 32.81 -23.69 7.42
N ARG A 6 32.51 -22.47 6.97
CA ARG A 6 31.98 -21.41 7.83
C ARG A 6 30.47 -21.59 7.98
N GLU A 7 30.01 -21.84 9.19
CA GLU A 7 28.59 -21.83 9.58
C GLU A 7 27.95 -20.45 9.31
N PRO A 8 26.65 -20.40 8.96
CA PRO A 8 25.93 -19.14 8.85
C PRO A 8 25.72 -18.51 10.24
N PRO A 9 25.76 -17.17 10.37
CA PRO A 9 25.61 -16.52 11.67
C PRO A 9 24.20 -16.73 12.25
N LEU A 10 24.14 -17.08 13.53
CA LEU A 10 22.92 -17.20 14.32
C LEU A 10 22.12 -15.88 14.35
N PRO A 11 20.77 -15.91 14.49
CA PRO A 11 19.96 -14.71 14.57
C PRO A 11 20.32 -13.87 15.80
N ALA A 12 20.41 -12.56 15.62
CA ALA A 12 20.74 -11.62 16.68
C ALA A 12 19.71 -11.71 17.82
N THR A 13 20.19 -11.96 19.03
CA THR A 13 19.42 -11.82 20.26
C THR A 13 19.06 -10.33 20.49
N PRO A 14 18.02 -10.01 21.29
CA PRO A 14 17.67 -8.61 21.60
C PRO A 14 18.86 -7.77 22.08
N ALA A 15 19.76 -8.40 22.86
CA ALA A 15 21.00 -7.78 23.33
C ALA A 15 22.01 -7.44 22.22
N THR A 16 22.00 -8.17 21.10
CA THR A 16 22.87 -7.88 19.94
C THR A 16 22.31 -6.75 19.08
N LEU A 17 20.98 -6.61 18.98
CA LEU A 17 20.34 -5.46 18.34
C LEU A 17 20.61 -4.17 19.11
N ASP A 18 20.46 -4.18 20.44
CA ASP A 18 20.73 -3.01 21.28
C ASP A 18 22.20 -2.59 21.22
N ALA A 19 23.13 -3.55 21.22
CA ALA A 19 24.55 -3.29 21.05
C ALA A 19 24.88 -2.71 19.67
N LEU A 20 24.23 -3.19 18.61
CA LEU A 20 24.37 -2.66 17.25
C LEU A 20 23.84 -1.23 17.17
N LEU A 21 22.65 -0.96 17.69
CA LEU A 21 22.04 0.37 17.72
C LEU A 21 22.89 1.36 18.56
N ALA A 22 23.47 0.91 19.67
CA ALA A 22 24.38 1.71 20.47
C ALA A 22 25.66 2.07 19.71
N ARG A 23 26.23 1.13 18.94
CA ARG A 23 27.41 1.40 18.10
C ARG A 23 27.08 2.38 16.98
N LEU A 24 25.97 2.21 16.27
CA LEU A 24 25.55 3.12 15.20
C LEU A 24 25.38 4.56 15.69
N ARG A 25 24.77 4.74 16.88
CA ARG A 25 24.64 6.05 17.55
C ARG A 25 25.99 6.64 17.96
N ALA A 26 26.95 5.82 18.34
CA ALA A 26 28.28 6.26 18.75
C ALA A 26 29.22 6.59 17.57
N THR A 27 29.00 5.99 16.40
CA THR A 27 29.90 6.12 15.24
C THR A 27 29.45 7.13 14.20
N THR A 28 28.31 7.82 14.36
CA THR A 28 27.91 8.86 13.40
C THR A 28 28.72 10.14 13.69
N PRO A 29 29.67 10.54 12.84
CA PRO A 29 30.30 11.85 12.98
C PRO A 29 29.23 12.90 12.71
N ARG A 30 29.14 13.94 13.55
CA ARG A 30 28.41 15.16 13.16
C ARG A 30 29.22 15.84 12.07
N ASP A 31 28.98 15.44 10.83
CA ASP A 31 29.41 16.19 9.65
C ASP A 31 28.62 17.51 9.59
N PRO A 32 29.27 18.68 9.67
CA PRO A 32 28.60 19.96 9.49
C PRO A 32 28.45 20.36 8.00
N GLY A 33 28.84 19.50 7.05
CA GLY A 33 29.07 19.86 5.64
C GLY A 33 28.31 19.06 4.57
N GLY A 34 27.17 18.45 4.91
CA GLY A 34 26.23 17.91 3.92
C GLY A 34 24.86 18.56 4.09
N ASP A 35 24.17 18.85 2.99
CA ASP A 35 22.82 19.46 2.95
C ASP A 35 21.70 18.57 3.55
N ALA A 36 21.95 17.95 4.69
CA ALA A 36 20.89 17.54 5.58
C ALA A 36 20.28 18.80 6.19
N PRO A 37 18.94 18.97 6.21
CA PRO A 37 18.34 20.06 6.94
C PRO A 37 18.84 19.98 8.39
N ALA A 38 19.31 21.11 8.92
CA ALA A 38 19.80 21.22 10.28
C ALA A 38 18.83 20.49 11.23
N ALA A 39 19.39 19.69 12.15
CA ALA A 39 18.61 18.99 13.17
C ALA A 39 17.56 19.95 13.74
N ALA A 40 16.29 19.53 13.69
CA ALA A 40 15.19 20.32 14.23
C ALA A 40 15.54 20.78 15.65
N PRO A 41 15.37 22.07 15.98
CA PRO A 41 15.77 22.60 17.28
C PRO A 41 15.14 21.75 18.40
N GLY A 42 15.97 21.22 19.29
CA GLY A 42 15.61 20.31 20.38
C GLY A 42 14.83 20.96 21.52
N GLY A 43 13.88 21.84 21.21
CA GLY A 43 12.83 22.22 22.14
C GLY A 43 11.75 21.14 22.19
N PRO A 44 10.82 21.18 23.17
CA PRO A 44 9.58 20.42 23.05
C PRO A 44 8.98 20.74 21.68
N ALA A 45 8.69 19.71 20.89
CA ALA A 45 7.96 19.90 19.65
C ALA A 45 6.61 20.50 20.04
N GLU A 46 6.46 21.81 19.86
CA GLU A 46 5.17 22.47 19.84
C GLU A 46 4.27 21.60 18.93
N PRO A 47 3.10 21.12 19.41
CA PRO A 47 2.20 20.37 18.55
C PRO A 47 1.96 21.18 17.28
N ALA A 48 1.87 20.50 16.13
CA ALA A 48 1.74 21.12 14.81
C ALA A 48 0.50 22.04 14.66
N GLU A 49 -0.33 22.13 15.70
CA GLU A 49 -1.53 22.96 15.84
C GLU A 49 -1.29 24.46 15.60
N THR A 50 -0.05 24.97 15.68
CA THR A 50 0.25 26.40 15.44
C THR A 50 0.57 26.76 13.98
N ARG A 51 0.52 25.82 13.03
CA ARG A 51 0.66 26.10 11.58
C ARG A 51 -0.66 26.41 10.86
N GLY A 52 -1.74 26.69 11.59
CA GLY A 52 -3.01 27.10 11.02
C GLY A 52 -3.07 28.61 10.81
N ALA A 53 -2.39 29.15 9.80
CA ALA A 53 -2.88 30.42 9.26
C ALA A 53 -4.33 30.15 8.80
N PRO A 54 -5.34 30.92 9.28
CA PRO A 54 -6.70 30.71 8.83
C PRO A 54 -6.72 30.85 7.31
N LEU A 55 -7.49 29.98 6.64
CA LEU A 55 -7.70 30.11 5.20
C LEU A 55 -8.20 31.53 4.90
N PRO A 56 -7.84 32.12 3.76
CA PRO A 56 -8.35 33.42 3.34
C PRO A 56 -9.87 33.50 3.51
N ALA A 57 -10.41 34.65 3.94
CA ALA A 57 -11.84 34.78 4.25
C ALA A 57 -12.75 34.51 3.03
N ASP A 58 -12.18 34.53 1.82
CA ASP A 58 -12.80 34.26 0.53
C ASP A 58 -12.54 32.84 0.00
N HIS A 59 -11.97 31.94 0.80
CA HIS A 59 -11.82 30.55 0.39
C HIS A 59 -13.20 29.93 0.13
N LEU A 60 -13.37 29.35 -1.06
CA LEU A 60 -14.53 28.55 -1.39
C LEU A 60 -14.18 27.09 -1.17
N ASP A 61 -14.99 26.38 -0.37
CA ASP A 61 -14.91 24.93 -0.31
C ASP A 61 -15.53 24.36 -1.58
N LEU A 62 -14.67 23.99 -2.53
CA LEU A 62 -15.04 23.51 -3.86
C LEU A 62 -15.02 21.98 -3.96
N ARG A 63 -15.39 21.27 -2.89
CA ARG A 63 -15.50 19.80 -2.92
C ARG A 63 -16.34 19.34 -4.11
N ALA A 64 -15.71 18.60 -5.02
CA ALA A 64 -16.35 18.13 -6.24
C ALA A 64 -17.35 17.01 -5.98
N VAL A 65 -17.21 16.28 -4.87
CA VAL A 65 -18.09 15.17 -4.50
C VAL A 65 -19.03 15.61 -3.37
N PRO A 66 -20.30 15.89 -3.67
CA PRO A 66 -21.24 16.29 -2.63
C PRO A 66 -21.53 15.13 -1.65
N PRO A 67 -21.92 15.40 -0.40
CA PRO A 67 -22.12 14.36 0.62
C PRO A 67 -23.11 13.26 0.26
N ASN A 68 -24.09 13.57 -0.58
CA ASN A 68 -25.15 12.66 -1.05
C ASN A 68 -24.86 12.05 -2.42
N ALA A 69 -23.67 12.25 -2.99
CA ALA A 69 -23.28 11.63 -4.25
C ALA A 69 -23.26 10.10 -4.12
N ASP A 70 -23.55 9.41 -5.23
CA ASP A 70 -23.21 7.99 -5.36
C ASP A 70 -21.69 7.86 -5.47
N ARG A 71 -21.03 7.77 -4.32
CA ARG A 71 -19.56 7.66 -4.21
C ARG A 71 -19.02 6.44 -4.94
N VAL A 72 -19.79 5.35 -5.01
CA VAL A 72 -19.41 4.15 -5.75
C VAL A 72 -19.34 4.45 -7.24
N ALA A 73 -20.35 5.13 -7.80
CA ALA A 73 -20.37 5.51 -9.20
C ALA A 73 -19.24 6.50 -9.52
N VAL A 74 -19.07 7.54 -8.69
CA VAL A 74 -18.00 8.55 -8.85
C VAL A 74 -16.61 7.89 -8.80
N PHE A 75 -16.35 7.07 -7.78
CA PHE A 75 -15.11 6.29 -7.66
C PHE A 75 -14.88 5.41 -8.89
N THR A 76 -15.89 4.64 -9.30
CA THR A 76 -15.75 3.72 -10.44
C THR A 76 -15.35 4.48 -11.70
N ALA A 77 -15.97 5.64 -11.96
CA ALA A 77 -15.66 6.45 -13.12
C ALA A 77 -14.23 7.02 -13.05
N ALA A 78 -13.86 7.64 -11.92
CA ALA A 78 -12.54 8.23 -11.72
C ALA A 78 -11.41 7.18 -11.74
N ALA A 79 -11.61 6.04 -11.07
CA ALA A 79 -10.64 4.95 -11.02
C ALA A 79 -10.44 4.35 -12.43
N THR A 80 -11.52 4.15 -13.17
CA THR A 80 -11.45 3.71 -14.57
C THR A 80 -10.69 4.71 -15.44
N ALA A 81 -10.94 6.01 -15.29
CA ALA A 81 -10.22 7.06 -16.00
C ALA A 81 -8.72 7.09 -15.66
N ALA A 82 -8.35 6.76 -14.42
CA ALA A 82 -6.96 6.63 -13.99
C ALA A 82 -6.27 5.34 -14.53
N GLY A 83 -7.04 4.38 -15.04
CA GLY A 83 -6.56 3.11 -15.57
C GLY A 83 -6.67 1.93 -14.61
N VAL A 84 -7.41 2.07 -13.51
CA VAL A 84 -7.79 0.94 -12.65
C VAL A 84 -8.90 0.16 -13.35
N THR A 85 -8.77 -1.17 -13.42
CA THR A 85 -9.89 -2.02 -13.86
C THR A 85 -10.76 -2.38 -12.66
N VAL A 86 -11.98 -1.85 -12.61
CA VAL A 86 -12.93 -2.09 -11.51
C VAL A 86 -13.87 -3.24 -11.87
N HIS A 87 -13.87 -4.28 -11.03
CA HIS A 87 -14.73 -5.45 -11.13
C HIS A 87 -15.77 -5.40 -10.01
N ARG A 88 -17.06 -5.44 -10.36
CA ARG A 88 -18.11 -5.54 -9.35
C ARG A 88 -18.36 -7.00 -8.99
N ALA A 89 -18.44 -7.29 -7.70
CA ALA A 89 -18.76 -8.60 -7.18
C ALA A 89 -19.86 -8.51 -6.13
N ALA A 90 -20.63 -9.59 -5.98
CA ALA A 90 -21.51 -9.70 -4.82
C ALA A 90 -20.69 -10.02 -3.57
N ARG A 91 -21.15 -9.54 -2.40
CA ARG A 91 -20.48 -9.73 -1.10
C ARG A 91 -20.08 -11.18 -0.78
N LEU A 92 -20.83 -12.16 -1.27
CA LEU A 92 -20.57 -13.58 -1.03
C LEU A 92 -19.96 -14.31 -2.24
N ALA A 93 -19.71 -13.61 -3.35
CA ALA A 93 -19.26 -14.21 -4.62
C ALA A 93 -18.09 -13.42 -5.25
N TRP A 94 -17.18 -12.90 -4.43
CA TRP A 94 -16.02 -12.11 -4.89
C TRP A 94 -14.75 -12.94 -5.11
N VAL A 95 -14.57 -14.07 -4.41
CA VAL A 95 -13.39 -14.95 -4.59
C VAL A 95 -13.27 -15.46 -6.04
N PRO A 96 -14.34 -15.92 -6.71
CA PRO A 96 -14.25 -16.32 -8.11
C PRO A 96 -13.82 -15.17 -9.04
N VAL A 97 -14.20 -13.93 -8.72
CA VAL A 97 -13.79 -12.75 -9.49
C VAL A 97 -12.29 -12.51 -9.32
N VAL A 98 -11.75 -12.62 -8.10
CA VAL A 98 -10.30 -12.53 -7.87
C VAL A 98 -9.55 -13.59 -8.68
N LEU A 99 -10.02 -14.85 -8.67
CA LEU A 99 -9.37 -15.91 -9.44
C LEU A 99 -9.43 -15.68 -10.95
N ASP A 100 -10.56 -15.23 -11.48
CA ASP A 100 -10.72 -14.88 -12.90
C ASP A 100 -9.77 -13.74 -13.31
N VAL A 101 -9.61 -12.72 -12.47
CA VAL A 101 -8.63 -11.65 -12.70
C VAL A 101 -7.20 -12.19 -12.73
N LEU A 102 -6.82 -13.02 -11.76
CA LEU A 102 -5.49 -13.63 -11.69
C LEU A 102 -5.22 -14.55 -12.90
N GLU A 103 -6.23 -15.26 -13.38
CA GLU A 103 -6.12 -16.10 -14.58
C GLU A 103 -5.96 -15.28 -15.85
N LYS A 104 -6.74 -14.20 -16.02
CA LYS A 104 -6.61 -13.28 -17.15
C LYS A 104 -5.26 -12.57 -17.20
N LEU A 105 -4.68 -12.29 -16.04
CA LEU A 105 -3.31 -11.76 -15.91
C LEU A 105 -2.23 -12.83 -16.19
N GLY A 106 -2.59 -14.11 -16.28
CA GLY A 106 -1.64 -15.21 -16.40
C GLY A 106 -0.78 -15.42 -15.14
N ALA A 107 -1.17 -14.84 -14.00
CA ALA A 107 -0.38 -14.82 -12.78
C ALA A 107 -0.35 -16.20 -12.11
N ARG A 108 0.85 -16.72 -11.83
CA ARG A 108 1.05 -18.06 -11.24
C ARG A 108 1.51 -17.97 -9.79
N ARG A 109 2.41 -17.05 -9.50
CA ARG A 109 3.02 -16.83 -8.19
C ARG A 109 2.37 -15.61 -7.55
N ILE A 110 1.46 -15.88 -6.62
CA ILE A 110 0.58 -14.86 -6.03
C ILE A 110 1.07 -14.53 -4.64
N LEU A 111 1.45 -13.26 -4.44
CA LEU A 111 1.65 -12.71 -3.11
C LEU A 111 0.29 -12.41 -2.49
N LEU A 112 0.05 -12.93 -1.30
CA LEU A 112 -1.17 -12.71 -0.55
C LEU A 112 -0.87 -11.88 0.69
N GLU A 113 -1.57 -10.75 0.81
CA GLU A 113 -1.48 -9.92 2.01
C GLU A 113 -2.27 -10.55 3.17
N ALA A 114 -1.64 -10.62 4.34
CA ALA A 114 -2.31 -10.94 5.60
C ALA A 114 -2.54 -9.64 6.37
N ALA A 115 -3.53 -8.85 5.95
CA ALA A 115 -3.80 -7.54 6.53
C ALA A 115 -4.83 -7.63 7.67
N GLU A 116 -4.42 -7.20 8.86
CA GLU A 116 -5.38 -6.90 9.93
C GLU A 116 -6.05 -5.53 9.65
N HIS A 117 -7.35 -5.42 9.92
CA HIS A 117 -8.13 -4.18 9.85
C HIS A 117 -8.39 -3.56 8.46
N THR A 118 -8.39 -4.36 7.40
CA THR A 118 -8.89 -3.96 6.05
C THR A 118 -10.10 -4.82 5.64
N ALA A 119 -10.70 -4.54 4.48
CA ALA A 119 -11.69 -5.45 3.87
C ALA A 119 -11.11 -6.83 3.54
N PHE A 120 -9.78 -6.95 3.45
CA PHE A 120 -9.06 -8.19 3.22
C PHE A 120 -8.48 -8.71 4.54
N GLY A 121 -9.37 -9.05 5.48
CA GLY A 121 -9.01 -9.60 6.77
C GLY A 121 -8.52 -11.04 6.68
N ALA A 122 -8.21 -11.65 7.84
CA ALA A 122 -7.74 -13.04 7.91
C ALA A 122 -8.71 -14.05 7.25
N ALA A 123 -10.03 -13.81 7.34
CA ALA A 123 -11.03 -14.68 6.73
C ALA A 123 -11.04 -14.55 5.20
N GLU A 124 -10.98 -13.33 4.66
CA GLU A 124 -10.85 -13.10 3.22
C GLU A 124 -9.54 -13.64 2.66
N ALA A 125 -8.42 -13.40 3.35
CA ALA A 125 -7.13 -13.95 2.98
C ALA A 125 -7.17 -15.48 2.93
N GLU A 126 -7.70 -16.14 3.96
CA GLU A 126 -7.82 -17.60 3.96
C GLU A 126 -8.76 -18.11 2.85
N ALA A 127 -9.85 -17.39 2.55
CA ALA A 127 -10.75 -17.77 1.46
C ALA A 127 -10.04 -17.72 0.09
N VAL A 128 -9.21 -16.70 -0.17
CA VAL A 128 -8.39 -16.64 -1.39
C VAL A 128 -7.30 -17.70 -1.37
N ALA A 129 -6.63 -17.90 -0.25
CA ALA A 129 -5.57 -18.90 -0.10
C ALA A 129 -6.10 -20.32 -0.38
N ALA A 130 -7.23 -20.69 0.21
CA ALA A 130 -7.89 -21.98 -0.03
C ALA A 130 -8.28 -22.15 -1.49
N ALA A 131 -8.80 -21.10 -2.13
CA ALA A 131 -9.19 -21.13 -3.53
C ALA A 131 -7.98 -21.25 -4.48
N LEU A 132 -6.86 -20.57 -4.18
CA LEU A 132 -5.60 -20.72 -4.91
C LEU A 132 -5.05 -22.14 -4.78
N ARG A 133 -5.05 -22.71 -3.58
CA ARG A 133 -4.61 -24.10 -3.33
C ARG A 133 -5.47 -25.11 -4.07
N ALA A 134 -6.79 -24.93 -4.07
CA ALA A 134 -7.71 -25.76 -4.84
C ALA A 134 -7.43 -25.67 -6.37
N ALA A 135 -6.94 -24.52 -6.84
CA ALA A 135 -6.48 -24.32 -8.21
C ALA A 135 -5.01 -24.75 -8.44
N GLY A 136 -4.37 -25.43 -7.48
CA GLY A 136 -3.00 -25.94 -7.57
C GLY A 136 -1.92 -24.87 -7.47
N ARG A 137 -2.19 -23.73 -6.83
CA ARG A 137 -1.24 -22.63 -6.63
C ARG A 137 -1.06 -22.38 -5.13
N GLU A 138 0.18 -22.45 -4.64
CA GLU A 138 0.45 -22.07 -3.25
C GLU A 138 0.65 -20.55 -3.15
N PRO A 139 -0.12 -19.83 -2.30
CA PRO A 139 0.09 -18.40 -2.09
C PRO A 139 1.41 -18.14 -1.37
N LEU A 140 2.13 -17.10 -1.81
CA LEU A 140 3.29 -16.58 -1.13
C LEU A 140 2.81 -15.63 -0.03
N VAL A 141 3.31 -15.82 1.19
CA VAL A 141 3.03 -14.94 2.33
C VAL A 141 4.36 -14.51 2.90
N ARG A 142 4.61 -13.19 2.89
CA ARG A 142 5.88 -12.58 3.35
C ARG A 142 7.13 -13.27 2.75
N PRO A 143 7.27 -13.29 1.41
CA PRO A 143 8.48 -13.78 0.78
C PRO A 143 9.71 -12.95 1.20
N ASP A 144 10.90 -13.52 1.01
CA ASP A 144 12.14 -12.73 1.00
C ASP A 144 12.16 -11.73 -0.17
N ASP A 145 13.13 -10.80 -0.13
CA ASP A 145 13.24 -9.73 -1.11
C ASP A 145 13.45 -10.30 -2.53
N ASP A 146 14.36 -11.26 -2.71
CA ASP A 146 14.64 -11.85 -4.02
C ASP A 146 13.37 -12.44 -4.64
N THR A 147 12.60 -13.20 -3.87
CA THR A 147 11.32 -13.75 -4.30
C THR A 147 10.30 -12.66 -4.60
N LEU A 148 10.21 -11.61 -3.77
CA LEU A 148 9.30 -10.49 -3.97
C LEU A 148 9.59 -9.75 -5.29
N PHE A 149 10.86 -9.49 -5.59
CA PHE A 149 11.28 -8.70 -6.76
C PHE A 149 11.31 -9.51 -8.06
N GLU A 150 11.68 -10.78 -8.01
CA GLU A 150 11.92 -11.58 -9.23
C GLU A 150 10.84 -12.62 -9.50
N HIS A 151 10.06 -12.98 -8.49
CA HIS A 151 9.22 -14.18 -8.54
C HIS A 151 7.75 -13.97 -8.17
N VAL A 152 7.31 -12.75 -7.89
CA VAL A 152 5.88 -12.46 -7.71
C VAL A 152 5.29 -11.92 -9.01
N ASP A 153 4.21 -12.55 -9.48
CA ASP A 153 3.51 -12.12 -10.70
C ASP A 153 2.38 -11.13 -10.38
N ALA A 154 1.72 -11.31 -9.22
CA ALA A 154 0.66 -10.42 -8.75
C ALA A 154 0.56 -10.44 -7.21
N ALA A 155 0.12 -9.33 -6.63
CA ALA A 155 -0.34 -9.26 -5.24
C ALA A 155 -1.86 -9.22 -5.16
N VAL A 156 -2.41 -9.92 -4.17
CA VAL A 156 -3.79 -9.76 -3.70
C VAL A 156 -3.76 -9.13 -2.32
N ALA A 157 -4.44 -7.99 -2.20
CA ALA A 157 -4.30 -7.08 -1.07
C ALA A 157 -5.65 -6.48 -0.64
N GLY A 158 -5.67 -5.91 0.56
CA GLY A 158 -6.77 -5.08 1.04
C GLY A 158 -6.48 -3.60 0.85
N VAL A 159 -7.53 -2.77 0.88
CA VAL A 159 -7.38 -1.32 1.04
C VAL A 159 -7.96 -0.88 2.36
N ALA A 160 -7.38 0.19 2.92
CA ALA A 160 -7.89 0.86 4.12
C ALA A 160 -9.10 1.75 3.76
N ALA A 161 -9.01 2.45 2.63
CA ALA A 161 -10.05 3.34 2.11
C ALA A 161 -9.94 3.47 0.59
N ALA A 162 -10.91 4.14 -0.02
CA ALA A 162 -10.82 4.63 -1.39
C ALA A 162 -11.41 6.05 -1.48
N ILE A 163 -10.86 6.88 -2.36
CA ILE A 163 -11.27 8.27 -2.55
C ILE A 163 -12.04 8.37 -3.85
N ALA A 164 -13.32 8.75 -3.76
CA ALA A 164 -14.20 8.79 -4.91
C ALA A 164 -13.77 9.83 -5.95
N GLU A 165 -13.45 11.05 -5.49
CA GLU A 165 -13.11 12.19 -6.35
C GLU A 165 -12.03 11.86 -7.39
N THR A 166 -10.97 11.17 -6.96
CA THR A 166 -9.79 10.89 -7.78
C THR A 166 -9.69 9.44 -8.24
N GLY A 167 -10.58 8.56 -7.77
CA GLY A 167 -10.48 7.12 -8.06
C GLY A 167 -9.28 6.45 -7.39
N THR A 168 -8.84 6.97 -6.26
CA THR A 168 -7.62 6.54 -5.56
C THR A 168 -7.92 5.41 -4.59
N LEU A 169 -7.08 4.39 -4.59
CA LEU A 169 -7.07 3.31 -3.60
C LEU A 169 -6.05 3.65 -2.50
N VAL A 170 -6.42 3.43 -1.25
CA VAL A 170 -5.52 3.73 -0.11
C VAL A 170 -5.09 2.43 0.55
N THR A 171 -3.81 2.09 0.45
CA THR A 171 -3.21 0.98 1.19
C THR A 171 -2.48 1.48 2.42
N ALA A 172 -2.42 0.66 3.47
CA ALA A 172 -1.74 0.99 4.71
C ALA A 172 -0.84 -0.17 5.13
N THR A 173 0.37 0.15 5.59
CA THR A 173 1.36 -0.85 5.98
C THR A 173 1.53 -0.91 7.49
N GLY A 174 1.76 -2.10 8.01
CA GLY A 174 1.95 -2.38 9.43
C GLY A 174 2.87 -3.59 9.65
N PRO A 175 2.93 -4.11 10.88
CA PRO A 175 3.84 -5.21 11.21
C PRO A 175 3.66 -6.49 10.36
N GLN A 176 2.45 -6.72 9.83
CA GLN A 176 2.14 -7.88 9.00
C GLN A 176 2.03 -7.56 7.50
N THR A 177 2.13 -6.28 7.11
CA THR A 177 1.91 -5.84 5.73
C THR A 177 3.09 -5.00 5.25
N ALA A 178 3.91 -5.59 4.39
CA ALA A 178 5.11 -4.94 3.87
C ALA A 178 4.74 -3.91 2.80
N ARG A 179 5.49 -2.80 2.73
CA ARG A 179 5.33 -1.75 1.69
C ARG A 179 5.40 -2.34 0.28
N GLY A 180 6.30 -3.30 0.09
CA GLY A 180 6.53 -3.95 -1.18
C GLY A 180 5.30 -4.66 -1.76
N THR A 181 4.36 -5.13 -0.93
CA THR A 181 3.16 -5.85 -1.40
C THR A 181 2.34 -5.04 -2.39
N SER A 182 2.16 -3.74 -2.14
CA SER A 182 1.40 -2.85 -3.03
C SER A 182 2.24 -2.17 -4.11
N LEU A 183 3.57 -2.32 -4.08
CA LEU A 183 4.50 -1.51 -4.86
C LEU A 183 5.40 -2.30 -5.81
N VAL A 184 5.70 -3.56 -5.51
CA VAL A 184 6.68 -4.35 -6.29
C VAL A 184 6.01 -5.25 -7.33
N PRO A 185 4.96 -6.01 -6.99
CA PRO A 185 4.36 -6.94 -7.95
C PRO A 185 3.86 -6.24 -9.22
N PRO A 186 4.09 -6.82 -10.41
CA PRO A 186 3.66 -6.24 -11.69
C PRO A 186 2.15 -5.98 -11.77
N ALA A 187 1.35 -6.77 -11.05
CA ALA A 187 -0.08 -6.58 -10.91
C ALA A 187 -0.50 -6.48 -9.44
N LEU A 188 -1.39 -5.54 -9.14
CA LEU A 188 -2.03 -5.37 -7.83
C LEU A 188 -3.53 -5.61 -7.98
N VAL A 189 -4.06 -6.59 -7.27
CA VAL A 189 -5.49 -6.89 -7.17
C VAL A 189 -5.96 -6.57 -5.76
N VAL A 190 -6.81 -5.57 -5.61
CA VAL A 190 -7.32 -5.17 -4.29
C VAL A 190 -8.77 -5.54 -4.09
N LEU A 191 -9.13 -5.90 -2.86
CA LEU A 191 -10.53 -6.00 -2.41
C LEU A 191 -10.95 -4.69 -1.76
N LEU A 192 -12.07 -4.11 -2.23
CA LEU A 192 -12.65 -2.87 -1.71
C LEU A 192 -14.12 -3.11 -1.33
N ASP A 193 -14.49 -2.81 -0.09
CA ASP A 193 -15.89 -2.71 0.31
C ASP A 193 -16.44 -1.32 -0.05
N ALA A 194 -17.65 -1.25 -0.60
CA ALA A 194 -18.29 0.04 -0.95
C ALA A 194 -18.35 1.04 0.23
N ALA A 195 -18.44 0.53 1.47
CA ALA A 195 -18.45 1.34 2.68
C ALA A 195 -17.11 2.04 3.00
N GLN A 196 -16.01 1.64 2.35
CA GLN A 196 -14.69 2.25 2.52
C GLN A 196 -14.45 3.43 1.57
N ILE A 197 -15.40 3.75 0.70
CA ILE A 197 -15.29 4.84 -0.25
C ILE A 197 -15.72 6.16 0.41
N VAL A 198 -14.76 7.06 0.57
CA VAL A 198 -14.97 8.44 1.04
C VAL A 198 -15.10 9.40 -0.14
N GLY A 199 -15.62 10.61 0.09
CA GLY A 199 -15.85 11.59 -0.98
C GLY A 199 -14.54 12.07 -1.58
N ASP A 200 -13.67 12.59 -0.74
CA ASP A 200 -12.43 13.26 -1.11
C ASP A 200 -11.29 12.94 -0.11
N LEU A 201 -10.11 13.50 -0.37
CA LEU A 201 -8.93 13.29 0.48
C LEU A 201 -9.08 13.94 1.87
N LEU A 202 -9.86 15.02 1.99
CA LEU A 202 -10.10 15.70 3.27
C LEU A 202 -10.97 14.83 4.18
N ASP A 203 -12.00 14.19 3.63
CA ASP A 203 -12.83 13.20 4.32
C ASP A 203 -12.00 12.03 4.83
N TYR A 204 -11.02 11.55 4.04
CA TYR A 204 -10.11 10.49 4.48
C TYR A 204 -9.28 10.92 5.70
N PHE A 205 -8.66 12.10 5.66
CA PHE A 205 -7.83 12.58 6.77
C PHE A 205 -8.63 13.05 7.99
N ALA A 206 -9.91 13.40 7.80
CA ALA A 206 -10.82 13.74 8.90
C ALA A 206 -11.31 12.52 9.69
N ASP A 207 -11.05 11.30 9.22
CA ASP A 207 -11.45 10.07 9.92
C ASP A 207 -10.70 9.94 11.26
N PRO A 208 -11.39 9.97 12.41
CA PRO A 208 -10.75 9.88 13.71
C PRO A 208 -10.00 8.55 13.92
N ARG A 209 -10.34 7.50 13.17
CA ARG A 209 -9.62 6.21 13.21
C ARG A 209 -8.19 6.34 12.71
N LEU A 210 -7.94 7.23 11.75
CA LEU A 210 -6.60 7.49 11.23
C LEU A 210 -5.72 8.17 12.29
N ALA A 211 -6.28 9.10 13.06
CA ALA A 211 -5.57 9.79 14.14
C ALA A 211 -5.26 8.88 15.34
N ALA A 212 -6.12 7.89 15.60
CA ALA A 212 -5.96 6.97 16.72
C ALA A 212 -4.80 5.98 16.55
N THR A 213 -4.50 5.56 15.31
CA THR A 213 -3.39 4.65 15.02
C THR A 213 -2.85 4.94 13.62
N LEU A 214 -1.77 5.71 13.56
CA LEU A 214 -1.09 5.98 12.30
C LEU A 214 -0.35 4.72 11.82
N PRO A 215 -0.60 4.24 10.59
CA PRO A 215 0.16 3.14 10.02
C PRO A 215 1.60 3.57 9.77
N ALA A 216 2.51 2.60 9.60
CA ALA A 216 3.92 2.89 9.31
C ALA A 216 4.08 3.61 7.94
N ASN A 217 3.12 3.43 7.04
CA ASN A 217 3.02 4.12 5.76
C ASN A 217 1.61 3.96 5.19
N VAL A 218 1.21 4.98 4.43
CA VAL A 218 -0.01 5.02 3.61
C VAL A 218 0.44 5.25 2.18
N ASN A 219 -0.07 4.45 1.24
CA ASN A 219 0.12 4.70 -0.20
C ASN A 219 -1.22 5.04 -0.83
N LEU A 220 -1.20 6.08 -1.66
CA LEU A 220 -2.35 6.55 -2.43
C LEU A 220 -2.12 6.16 -3.89
N ILE A 221 -2.84 5.14 -4.35
CA ILE A 221 -2.64 4.50 -5.65
C ILE A 221 -3.77 4.94 -6.59
N THR A 222 -3.45 5.82 -7.53
CA THR A 222 -4.38 6.37 -8.54
C THR A 222 -4.10 5.75 -9.90
N GLY A 223 -4.32 4.43 -10.01
CA GLY A 223 -4.06 3.66 -11.23
C GLY A 223 -2.64 3.06 -11.32
N PRO A 224 -2.31 2.43 -12.46
CA PRO A 224 -1.01 1.84 -12.71
C PRO A 224 0.14 2.85 -12.56
N SER A 225 1.29 2.35 -12.12
CA SER A 225 2.53 3.13 -12.04
C SER A 225 2.91 3.62 -13.43
N LYS A 226 3.20 4.91 -13.57
CA LYS A 226 3.58 5.55 -14.83
C LYS A 226 4.78 6.45 -14.58
N THR A 227 5.74 6.42 -15.49
CA THR A 227 6.91 7.30 -15.49
C THR A 227 7.04 7.86 -16.89
N ALA A 228 7.17 9.18 -17.00
CA ALA A 228 7.52 9.83 -18.26
C ALA A 228 9.01 10.16 -18.24
N ASP A 229 9.69 9.95 -19.36
CA ASP A 229 11.03 10.50 -19.53
C ASP A 229 10.98 12.02 -19.73
N ILE A 230 12.15 12.66 -19.85
CA ILE A 230 12.26 14.11 -20.06
C ILE A 230 11.65 14.57 -21.39
N GLU A 231 11.47 13.64 -22.34
CA GLU A 231 10.86 13.87 -23.65
C GLU A 231 9.34 13.68 -23.62
N GLY A 232 8.77 13.29 -22.48
CA GLY A 232 7.34 13.12 -22.27
C GLY A 232 6.80 11.76 -22.71
N VAL A 233 7.66 10.78 -23.01
CA VAL A 233 7.25 9.43 -23.38
C VAL A 233 6.82 8.68 -22.14
N LEU A 234 5.52 8.38 -22.05
CA LEU A 234 4.94 7.68 -20.91
C LEU A 234 5.24 6.17 -21.00
N VAL A 235 5.94 5.65 -20.00
CA VAL A 235 6.13 4.21 -19.79
C VAL A 235 5.34 3.80 -18.55
N THR A 236 4.62 2.68 -18.64
CA THR A 236 3.78 2.16 -17.54
C THR A 236 4.47 0.95 -16.91
N GLY A 237 4.47 0.86 -15.58
CA GLY A 237 4.89 -0.33 -14.84
C GLY A 237 6.39 -0.48 -14.57
N VAL A 238 7.20 0.58 -14.72
CA VAL A 238 8.66 0.51 -14.53
C VAL A 238 9.06 0.41 -13.06
N HIS A 239 8.39 1.19 -12.19
CA HIS A 239 8.72 1.33 -10.77
C HIS A 239 7.58 0.91 -9.84
N GLY A 240 6.61 0.16 -10.37
CA GLY A 240 5.53 -0.43 -9.59
C GLY A 240 4.48 -1.10 -10.46
N PRO A 241 3.29 -1.44 -9.94
CA PRO A 241 2.33 -2.25 -10.65
C PRO A 241 1.93 -1.62 -11.99
N GLY A 242 2.12 -2.34 -13.09
CA GLY A 242 1.64 -1.98 -14.43
C GLY A 242 0.16 -2.27 -14.62
N HIS A 243 -0.41 -3.13 -13.77
CA HIS A 243 -1.83 -3.46 -13.75
C HIS A 243 -2.40 -3.26 -12.35
N VAL A 244 -3.50 -2.52 -12.24
CA VAL A 244 -4.23 -2.33 -10.98
C VAL A 244 -5.68 -2.73 -11.19
N HIS A 245 -6.13 -3.72 -10.43
CA HIS A 245 -7.48 -4.24 -10.45
C HIS A 245 -8.12 -4.04 -9.08
N CYS A 246 -9.37 -3.58 -9.08
CA CYS A 246 -10.16 -3.42 -7.87
C CYS A 246 -11.38 -4.32 -7.94
N VAL A 247 -11.52 -5.26 -7.01
CA VAL A 247 -12.74 -6.03 -6.82
C VAL A 247 -13.59 -5.30 -5.78
N LEU A 248 -14.63 -4.63 -6.26
CA LEU A 248 -15.57 -3.85 -5.46
C LEU A 248 -16.77 -4.73 -5.07
N ARG A 249 -17.07 -4.83 -3.77
CA ARG A 249 -18.19 -5.62 -3.23
C ARG A 249 -19.15 -4.82 -2.34
#